data_AF-A0A958URV9-F1
#
_entry.id   AF-A0A958URV9-F1
#
_cell.length_a   1.000
_cell.length_b   1.000
_cell.length_c   1.000
_cell.angle_alpha   90.00
_cell.angle_beta   90.00
_cell.angle_gamma   90.00
#
_symmetry.space_group_name_H-M   'P 1'
#
loop_
_entity.id
_entity.type
_entity.pdbx_description
1 polymer ?
#
loop_
_entity_poly.entity_id
_entity_poly.type
_entity_poly.pdbx_seq_one_letter_code
_entity_poly.pdbx_strand_id
1 'polypeptide(L)'
;MKALKFLPLLLLFVFASCSTVRVATDYDKEANFNQYNSFAFFKPGIDKAEISDLDKKRILRAIEAELSAKGMSKSESPDLLVSIFTKERERVDVYNNSFGYGWGWNPWYYG
;
A
#
# COMPACT_ATOMS: atom_id res chain seq x y z
N MET A 1 -39.39 11.96 -11.58
CA MET A 1 -39.44 11.14 -10.35
C MET A 1 -39.02 9.67 -10.52
N LYS A 2 -38.94 9.10 -11.74
CA LYS A 2 -38.54 7.68 -11.92
C LYS A 2 -37.04 7.42 -11.72
N ALA A 3 -36.18 8.38 -12.05
CA ALA A 3 -34.73 8.27 -11.87
C ALA A 3 -34.28 8.20 -10.40
N LEU A 4 -35.01 8.84 -9.49
CA LEU A 4 -34.70 8.83 -8.05
C LEU A 4 -34.83 7.42 -7.43
N LYS A 5 -35.61 6.53 -8.05
CA LYS A 5 -35.76 5.13 -7.62
C LYS A 5 -34.49 4.29 -7.86
N PHE A 6 -33.62 4.70 -8.79
CA PHE A 6 -32.36 4.01 -9.10
C PHE A 6 -31.15 4.57 -8.32
N LEU A 7 -31.34 5.68 -7.58
CA LEU A 7 -30.33 6.28 -6.72
C LEU A 7 -29.75 5.33 -5.65
N PRO A 8 -30.56 4.51 -4.92
CA PRO A 8 -30.00 3.57 -3.94
C PRO A 8 -29.14 2.49 -4.59
N LEU A 9 -29.50 2.05 -5.81
CA LEU A 9 -28.71 1.07 -6.56
C LEU A 9 -27.36 1.67 -6.99
N LEU A 10 -27.37 2.91 -7.49
CA LEU A 10 -26.15 3.64 -7.86
C LEU A 10 -25.21 3.81 -6.65
N LEU A 11 -25.75 4.19 -5.49
CA LEU A 11 -24.98 4.32 -4.26
C LEU A 11 -24.31 3.00 -3.87
N LEU A 12 -25.02 1.88 -4.03
CA LEU A 12 -24.49 0.54 -3.74
C LEU A 12 -23.27 0.19 -4.62
N PHE A 13 -23.30 0.57 -5.90
CA PHE A 13 -22.16 0.40 -6.80
C PHE A 13 -20.96 1.30 -6.45
N VAL A 14 -21.21 2.52 -5.96
CA VAL A 14 -20.14 3.44 -5.52
C VAL A 14 -19.45 2.92 -4.25
N PHE A 15 -20.19 2.33 -3.31
CA PHE A 15 -19.58 1.75 -2.11
C PHE A 15 -18.85 0.43 -2.37
N ALA A 16 -19.23 -0.31 -3.41
CA ALA A 16 -18.58 -1.57 -3.78
C ALA A 16 -17.20 -1.40 -4.43
N SER A 17 -16.82 -0.19 -4.87
CA SER A 17 -15.54 0.03 -5.55
C SER A 17 -14.34 0.21 -4.62
N CYS A 18 -14.53 0.16 -3.30
CA CYS A 18 -13.43 0.39 -2.35
C CYS A 18 -12.53 -0.86 -2.27
N SER A 19 -11.37 -0.82 -2.92
CA SER A 19 -10.35 -1.87 -2.76
C SER A 19 -9.48 -1.56 -1.52
N THR A 20 -9.49 -2.47 -0.54
CA THR A 20 -8.62 -2.35 0.64
C THR A 20 -7.21 -2.90 0.37
N VAL A 21 -6.23 -2.43 1.14
CA VAL A 21 -4.88 -3.01 1.18
C VAL A 21 -4.92 -4.30 1.99
N ARG A 22 -4.24 -5.35 1.51
CA ARG A 22 -4.09 -6.59 2.27
C ARG A 22 -2.97 -6.44 3.29
N VAL A 23 -3.31 -6.57 4.57
CA VAL A 23 -2.38 -6.48 5.69
C VAL A 23 -2.43 -7.79 6.48
N ALA A 24 -1.27 -8.34 6.80
CA ALA A 24 -1.11 -9.47 7.71
C ALA A 24 -0.20 -9.06 8.86
N THR A 25 -0.56 -9.40 10.09
CA THR A 25 0.18 -9.05 11.31
C THR A 25 0.38 -10.29 12.15
N ASP A 26 1.59 -10.45 12.68
CA ASP A 26 1.93 -11.51 13.63
C ASP A 26 2.74 -10.90 14.78
N TYR A 27 2.56 -11.43 15.99
CA TYR A 27 3.17 -10.92 17.21
C TYR A 27 3.22 -11.99 18.30
N ASP A 28 4.15 -11.81 19.24
CA ASP A 28 4.28 -12.67 20.41
C ASP A 28 3.15 -12.42 21.42
N LYS A 29 2.38 -13.46 21.77
CA LYS A 29 1.25 -13.37 22.70
C LYS A 29 1.67 -13.44 24.17
N GLU A 30 2.86 -13.93 24.46
CA GLU A 30 3.40 -14.04 25.82
C GLU A 30 4.12 -12.74 26.24
N ALA A 31 4.58 -11.95 25.27
CA ALA A 31 5.20 -10.66 25.51
C ALA A 31 4.20 -9.62 26.05
N ASN A 32 4.57 -8.96 27.15
CA ASN A 32 3.78 -7.86 27.71
C ASN A 32 4.24 -6.52 27.15
N PHE A 33 3.56 -6.06 26.09
CA PHE A 33 3.91 -4.81 25.41
C PHE A 33 3.71 -3.54 26.25
N ASN A 34 2.97 -3.59 27.36
CA ASN A 34 2.80 -2.44 28.25
C ASN A 34 4.09 -2.08 29.01
N GLN A 35 5.11 -2.95 28.97
CA GLN A 35 6.40 -2.69 29.60
C GLN A 35 7.30 -1.80 28.73
N TYR A 36 6.98 -1.65 27.44
CA TYR A 36 7.79 -0.89 26.50
C TYR A 36 7.18 0.48 26.26
N ASN A 37 7.89 1.54 26.65
CA ASN A 37 7.39 2.91 26.57
C ASN A 37 8.15 3.75 25.54
N SER A 38 9.32 3.28 25.11
CA SER A 38 10.18 4.01 24.20
C SER A 38 10.57 3.21 22.97
N PHE A 39 10.73 3.91 21.85
CA PHE A 39 11.16 3.28 20.59
C PHE A 39 12.23 4.11 19.87
N ALA A 40 13.01 3.45 19.02
CA ALA A 40 13.82 4.11 18.01
C ALA A 40 13.82 3.35 16.70
N PHE A 41 14.22 4.04 15.64
CA PHE A 41 14.36 3.46 14.32
C PHE A 41 15.71 2.78 14.17
N PHE A 42 15.72 1.52 13.74
CA PHE A 42 16.94 0.78 13.46
C PHE A 42 17.51 1.19 12.10
N LYS A 43 18.44 2.15 12.12
CA LYS A 43 19.06 2.75 10.91
C LYS A 43 19.55 1.71 9.89
N PRO A 44 20.32 0.66 10.28
CA PRO A 44 20.83 -0.31 9.30
C PRO A 44 19.73 -1.11 8.58
N GLY A 45 18.54 -1.22 9.16
CA GLY A 45 17.39 -1.87 8.52
C GLY A 45 16.72 -0.95 7.50
N ILE A 46 16.50 0.32 7.88
CA ILE A 46 15.85 1.33 7.03
C ILE A 46 16.71 1.69 5.82
N ASP A 47 18.03 1.75 6.00
CA ASP A 47 18.95 2.12 4.92
C ASP A 47 19.05 1.04 3.83
N LYS A 48 18.76 -0.22 4.17
CA LYS A 48 18.69 -1.34 3.23
C LYS A 48 17.38 -1.40 2.44
N ALA A 49 16.36 -0.65 2.83
CA ALA A 49 15.11 -0.61 2.09
C ALA A 49 15.31 0.15 0.78
N GLU A 50 15.24 -0.57 -0.34
CA GLU A 50 15.25 -0.02 -1.70
C GLU A 50 13.91 0.70 -1.94
N ILE A 51 13.84 1.97 -1.54
CA ILE A 51 12.71 2.88 -1.74
C ILE A 51 13.16 4.31 -1.94
N SER A 52 12.31 5.12 -2.58
CA SER A 52 12.48 6.56 -2.67
C SER A 52 12.60 7.21 -1.29
N ASP A 53 13.45 8.23 -1.17
CA ASP A 53 13.60 9.03 0.06
C ASP A 53 12.29 9.70 0.49
N LEU A 54 11.41 10.04 -0.46
CA LEU A 54 10.10 10.61 -0.15
C LEU A 54 9.24 9.59 0.59
N ASP A 55 9.18 8.37 0.10
CA ASP A 55 8.37 7.30 0.69
C ASP A 55 8.98 6.81 2.00
N LYS A 56 10.31 6.75 2.09
CA LYS A 56 11.04 6.52 3.34
C LYS A 56 10.59 7.51 4.42
N LYS A 57 10.60 8.81 4.13
CA LYS A 57 10.13 9.85 5.07
C LYS A 57 8.65 9.70 5.43
N ARG A 58 7.79 9.31 4.48
CA ARG A 58 6.36 9.10 4.73
C ARG A 58 6.11 7.91 5.66
N ILE A 59 6.77 6.78 5.40
CA ILE A 59 6.65 5.56 6.21
C ILE A 59 7.13 5.83 7.64
N LEU A 60 8.31 6.46 7.80
CA LEU A 60 8.85 6.75 9.13
C LEU A 60 7.94 7.70 9.93
N ARG A 61 7.36 8.72 9.28
CA ARG A 61 6.39 9.62 9.92
C ARG A 61 5.09 8.91 10.30
N ALA A 62 4.60 8.02 9.46
CA ALA A 62 3.39 7.26 9.74
C ALA A 62 3.59 6.33 10.95
N ILE A 63 4.71 5.60 10.98
CA ILE A 63 5.06 4.73 12.12
C ILE A 63 5.19 5.56 13.40
N GLU A 64 5.89 6.69 13.35
CA GLU A 64 6.02 7.59 14.49
C GLU A 64 4.66 8.07 15.01
N ALA A 65 3.77 8.53 14.11
CA ALA A 65 2.45 9.00 14.50
C ALA A 65 1.63 7.89 15.18
N GLU A 66 1.66 6.67 14.65
CA GLU A 66 0.92 5.53 15.21
C GLU A 66 1.49 5.07 16.57
N LEU A 67 2.83 5.03 16.72
CA LEU A 67 3.45 4.66 18.00
C LEU A 67 3.25 5.74 19.07
N SER A 68 3.32 7.02 18.69
CA SER A 68 2.99 8.12 19.59
C SER A 68 1.51 8.13 19.97
N ALA A 69 0.59 7.80 19.05
CA ALA A 69 -0.83 7.63 19.38
C ALA A 69 -1.07 6.47 20.36
N LYS A 70 -0.18 5.47 20.38
CA LYS A 70 -0.16 4.37 21.36
C LYS A 70 0.54 4.73 22.67
N GLY A 71 1.01 5.96 22.84
CA GLY A 71 1.65 6.45 24.07
C GLY A 71 3.16 6.24 24.15
N MET A 72 3.81 5.79 23.08
CA MET A 72 5.26 5.60 23.07
C MET A 72 6.03 6.88 22.70
N SER A 73 7.22 7.05 23.27
CA SER A 73 8.12 8.18 22.98
C SER A 73 9.40 7.75 22.26
N LYS A 74 9.98 8.64 21.44
CA LYS A 74 11.33 8.40 20.91
C LYS A 74 12.38 8.52 22.00
N SER A 75 13.38 7.65 22.00
CA SER A 75 14.50 7.66 22.93
C SER A 75 15.80 7.26 22.21
N GLU A 76 16.93 7.80 22.66
CA GLU A 76 18.26 7.35 22.22
C GLU A 76 18.64 6.00 22.85
N SER A 77 18.06 5.68 24.02
CA SER A 77 18.12 4.36 24.67
C SER A 77 16.71 3.75 24.69
N PRO A 78 16.24 3.17 23.57
CA PRO A 78 14.87 2.70 23.43
C PRO A 78 14.66 1.30 24.02
N ASP A 79 13.42 1.01 24.40
CA ASP A 79 13.00 -0.36 24.76
C ASP A 79 12.76 -1.22 23.50
N LEU A 80 12.30 -0.59 22.41
CA LEU A 80 11.99 -1.25 21.14
C LEU A 80 12.71 -0.60 19.96
N LEU A 81 13.20 -1.44 19.05
CA LEU A 81 13.78 -1.03 17.78
C LEU A 81 12.84 -1.41 16.63
N VAL A 82 12.48 -0.42 15.81
CA VAL A 82 11.62 -0.61 14.64
C VAL A 82 12.46 -0.64 13.38
N SER A 83 12.32 -1.72 12.60
CA SER A 83 12.96 -1.90 11.29
C SER A 83 11.89 -2.07 10.23
N ILE A 84 12.16 -1.58 9.02
CA ILE A 84 11.29 -1.76 7.85
C ILE A 84 12.09 -2.44 6.74
N PHE A 85 11.39 -3.24 5.94
CA PHE A 85 11.94 -3.84 4.74
C PHE A 85 10.90 -3.70 3.62
N THR A 86 11.39 -3.48 2.41
CA THR A 86 10.56 -3.35 1.22
C THR A 86 11.03 -4.36 0.20
N LYS A 87 10.08 -4.84 -0.61
CA LYS A 87 10.37 -5.68 -1.76
C LYS A 87 9.75 -5.01 -2.96
N GLU A 88 10.57 -4.56 -3.88
CA GLU A 88 10.10 -4.08 -5.17
C GLU A 88 9.93 -5.24 -6.15
N ARG A 89 8.97 -5.08 -7.05
CA ARG A 89 8.80 -5.94 -8.21
C ARG A 89 8.60 -5.02 -9.39
N GLU A 90 9.48 -5.13 -10.37
CA GLU A 90 9.30 -4.46 -11.65
C GLU A 90 8.00 -4.96 -12.29
N ARG A 91 7.11 -4.02 -12.63
CA ARG A 91 5.90 -4.31 -13.37
C ARG A 91 6.13 -3.89 -14.82
N VAL A 92 6.37 -4.88 -15.68
CA VAL A 92 6.44 -4.66 -17.12
C VAL A 92 5.04 -4.66 -17.68
N ASP A 93 4.49 -3.47 -17.93
CA ASP A 93 3.22 -3.33 -18.66
C ASP A 93 3.51 -3.40 -20.16
N VAL A 94 3.27 -4.58 -20.76
CA VAL A 94 3.37 -4.76 -22.21
C VAL A 94 2.07 -4.28 -22.85
N TYR A 95 2.10 -3.07 -23.40
CA TYR A 95 1.02 -2.58 -24.26
C TYR A 95 1.17 -3.19 -25.64
N ASN A 96 0.53 -4.35 -25.85
CA ASN A 96 0.33 -4.87 -27.20
C ASN A 96 -0.77 -4.03 -27.88
N ASN A 97 -0.38 -2.90 -28.46
CA ASN A 97 -1.25 -2.07 -29.27
C ASN A 97 -1.45 -2.73 -30.66
N SER A 98 -1.96 -3.97 -30.66
CA SER A 98 -2.46 -4.65 -31.86
C SER A 98 -3.83 -4.07 -32.23
N PHE A 99 -3.86 -2.76 -32.46
CA PHE A 99 -4.96 -2.08 -33.13
C PHE A 99 -4.49 -1.74 -34.55
N GLY A 100 -4.20 -2.79 -35.30
CA GLY A 100 -3.71 -2.69 -36.67
C GLY A 100 -3.26 -4.04 -37.18
N TYR A 101 -4.03 -4.60 -38.12
CA TYR A 101 -3.70 -5.79 -38.92
C TYR A 101 -3.89 -7.15 -38.26
N GLY A 102 -5.15 -7.59 -38.20
CA GLY A 102 -5.48 -9.01 -38.16
C GLY A 102 -6.95 -9.18 -37.85
N TRP A 103 -7.73 -9.61 -38.85
CA TRP A 103 -9.18 -9.84 -38.80
C TRP A 103 -10.06 -8.62 -39.10
N GLY A 104 -9.90 -8.06 -40.31
CA GLY A 104 -10.85 -7.15 -40.92
C GLY A 104 -10.94 -7.42 -42.42
N TRP A 105 -12.15 -7.71 -42.91
CA TRP A 105 -12.48 -7.94 -44.32
C TRP A 105 -11.98 -6.78 -45.20
N ASN A 106 -11.18 -7.08 -46.23
CA ASN A 106 -10.71 -6.10 -47.21
C ASN A 106 -11.54 -6.24 -48.51
N PRO A 107 -12.34 -5.23 -48.91
CA PRO A 107 -13.20 -5.29 -50.09
C PRO A 107 -12.45 -5.39 -51.43
N TRP A 108 -11.13 -5.22 -51.44
CA TRP A 108 -10.33 -5.07 -52.66
C TRP A 108 -9.41 -6.27 -52.97
N TYR A 109 -9.69 -7.44 -52.38
CA TYR A 109 -8.85 -8.64 -52.55
C TYR A 109 -9.13 -9.45 -53.83
N TYR A 110 -10.10 -9.03 -54.65
CA TYR A 110 -10.34 -9.57 -55.99
C TYR A 110 -10.22 -8.45 -57.01
N GLY A 111 -8.97 -8.18 -57.40
CA GLY A 111 -8.60 -7.53 -58.65
C GLY A 111 -7.74 -8.50 -59.44
#